data_AF-A0A9E5YN26-F1
#
_entry.id   AF-A0A9E5YN26-F1
#
_cell.length_a   1.000
_cell.length_b   1.000
_cell.length_c   1.000
_cell.angle_alpha   90.00
_cell.angle_beta   90.00
_cell.angle_gamma   90.00
#
_symmetry.space_group_name_H-M   'P 1'
#
loop_
_entity.id
_entity.type
_entity.pdbx_description
1 polymer ?
#
loop_
_entity_poly.entity_id
_entity_poly.type
_entity_poly.pdbx_seq_one_letter_code
_entity_poly.pdbx_strand_id
1 'polypeptide(L)'
;MMNDEKYERARKRVKDLKHFYRDLISYVTINVILLIINLVTSPGKLWFYWVTIFWGIAILLHASKVFLLKGKFLGKDWEEEKIRKIMEKENKP
;
A
#
# COMPACT_ATOMS: atom_id res chain seq x y z
N MET A 1 11.22 -7.15 26.60
CA MET A 1 12.25 -6.57 25.71
C MET A 1 12.18 -7.18 24.30
N MET A 2 12.61 -8.43 24.03
CA MET A 2 12.59 -8.98 22.65
C MET A 2 11.18 -9.34 22.11
N ASN A 3 10.19 -9.49 22.99
CA ASN A 3 8.81 -9.81 22.60
C ASN A 3 8.01 -8.55 22.18
N ASP A 4 8.32 -7.40 22.79
CA ASP A 4 7.58 -6.15 22.60
C ASP A 4 7.81 -5.57 21.20
N GLU A 5 9.03 -5.62 20.67
CA GLU A 5 9.31 -5.14 19.31
C GLU A 5 8.67 -6.00 18.22
N LYS A 6 8.57 -7.32 18.41
CA LYS A 6 7.88 -8.21 17.45
C LYS A 6 6.38 -7.93 17.47
N TYR A 7 5.82 -7.71 18.67
CA TYR A 7 4.42 -7.40 18.86
C TYR A 7 4.03 -6.04 18.27
N GLU A 8 4.81 -4.99 18.53
CA GLU A 8 4.59 -3.65 17.96
C GLU A 8 4.70 -3.65 16.43
N ARG A 9 5.63 -4.43 15.85
CA ARG A 9 5.74 -4.60 14.40
C ARG A 9 4.53 -5.31 13.79
N ALA A 10 4.06 -6.39 14.42
CA ALA A 10 2.85 -7.08 14.00
C ALA A 10 1.63 -6.13 14.06
N ARG A 11 1.51 -5.36 15.15
CA ARG A 11 0.44 -4.37 15.35
C ARG A 11 0.46 -3.26 14.29
N LYS A 12 1.66 -2.75 13.94
CA LYS A 12 1.84 -1.74 12.90
C LYS A 12 1.42 -2.29 11.52
N ARG A 13 1.79 -3.54 11.19
CA ARG A 13 1.36 -4.20 9.96
C ARG A 13 -0.17 -4.35 9.88
N VAL A 14 -0.81 -4.79 10.96
CA VAL A 14 -2.28 -4.90 11.00
C VAL A 14 -2.95 -3.54 10.83
N LYS A 15 -2.40 -2.48 11.45
CA LYS A 15 -2.92 -1.12 11.31
C LYS A 15 -2.84 -0.61 9.87
N ASP A 16 -1.72 -0.82 9.20
CA ASP A 16 -1.54 -0.42 7.80
C ASP A 16 -2.46 -1.19 6.87
N LEU A 17 -2.61 -2.50 7.10
CA LEU A 17 -3.51 -3.35 6.35
C LEU A 17 -4.97 -2.89 6.50
N LYS A 18 -5.38 -2.56 7.73
CA LYS A 18 -6.72 -2.01 8.00
C LYS A 18 -6.95 -0.68 7.27
N HIS A 19 -5.93 0.18 7.21
CA HIS A 19 -6.02 1.44 6.47
C HIS A 19 -6.19 1.19 4.96
N PHE A 20 -5.39 0.28 4.40
CA PHE A 20 -5.50 -0.12 3.01
C PHE A 20 -6.88 -0.67 2.65
N TYR A 21 -7.44 -1.56 3.48
CA TYR A 21 -8.80 -2.09 3.27
C TYR A 21 -9.86 -1.00 3.30
N ARG A 22 -9.74 -0.01 4.19
CA ARG A 22 -10.66 1.13 4.25
C ARG A 22 -10.63 1.93 2.94
N ASP A 23 -9.42 2.23 2.45
CA ASP A 23 -9.24 2.98 1.21
C ASP A 23 -9.76 2.17 0.00
N LEU A 24 -9.55 0.85 -0.02
CA LEU A 24 -10.06 -0.05 -1.06
C LEU A 24 -11.59 -0.12 -1.08
N ILE A 25 -12.23 -0.29 0.08
CA ILE A 25 -13.70 -0.32 0.21
C ILE A 25 -14.29 1.02 -0.26
N SER A 26 -13.67 2.13 0.13
CA SER A 26 -14.09 3.47 -0.29
C SER A 26 -14.00 3.62 -1.80
N TYR A 27 -12.89 3.16 -2.42
CA TYR A 27 -12.73 3.16 -3.87
C TYR A 27 -13.79 2.33 -4.58
N VAL A 28 -14.06 1.10 -4.14
CA VAL A 28 -15.11 0.27 -4.75
C VAL A 28 -16.46 0.95 -4.65
N THR A 29 -16.79 1.49 -3.47
CA THR A 29 -18.06 2.19 -3.23
C THR A 29 -18.23 3.41 -4.14
N ILE A 30 -17.20 4.26 -4.21
CA ILE A 30 -17.20 5.47 -5.05
C ILE A 30 -17.32 5.08 -6.53
N ASN A 31 -16.58 4.07 -7.00
CA ASN A 31 -16.65 3.62 -8.39
C ASN A 31 -18.03 3.06 -8.76
N VAL A 32 -18.69 2.33 -7.86
CA VAL A 32 -20.06 1.84 -8.09
C VAL A 32 -21.03 3.01 -8.23
N ILE A 33 -20.93 4.03 -7.35
CA ILE A 33 -21.76 5.24 -7.44
C ILE A 33 -21.51 5.99 -8.75
N LEU A 34 -20.24 6.18 -9.13
CA LEU A 34 -19.83 6.82 -10.39
C LEU A 34 -20.34 6.07 -11.62
N LEU A 35 -20.31 4.74 -11.59
CA LEU A 35 -20.85 3.90 -12.65
C LEU A 35 -22.35 4.10 -12.81
N ILE A 36 -23.11 4.14 -11.71
CA ILE A 36 -24.54 4.42 -11.73
C ILE A 36 -24.81 5.82 -12.30
N ILE A 37 -24.09 6.85 -11.83
CA ILE A 37 -24.22 8.22 -12.33
C ILE A 37 -23.91 8.28 -13.84
N ASN A 38 -22.86 7.59 -14.28
CA ASN A 38 -22.49 7.56 -15.70
C ASN A 38 -23.61 6.96 -16.57
N LEU A 39 -24.17 5.83 -16.15
CA LEU A 39 -25.27 5.17 -16.86
C LEU A 39 -26.53 6.03 -16.91
N VAL A 40 -26.81 6.81 -15.85
CA VAL A 40 -27.99 7.69 -15.78
C VAL A 40 -27.78 8.99 -16.56
N THR A 41 -26.61 9.63 -16.46
CA THR A 41 -26.38 10.96 -17.03
C THR A 41 -25.88 10.92 -18.47
N SER A 42 -25.07 9.94 -18.86
CA SER A 42 -24.45 9.89 -20.19
C SER A 42 -24.02 8.47 -20.56
N PRO A 43 -24.96 7.57 -20.90
CA PRO A 43 -24.64 6.19 -21.26
C PRO A 43 -23.73 6.07 -22.50
N GLY A 44 -23.66 7.12 -23.34
CA GLY A 44 -22.76 7.18 -24.51
C GLY A 44 -21.35 7.71 -24.22
N LYS A 45 -21.06 8.21 -23.01
CA LYS A 45 -19.74 8.74 -22.63
C LYS A 45 -19.32 8.18 -21.27
N LEU A 46 -18.45 7.19 -21.31
CA LEU A 46 -17.95 6.48 -20.13
C LEU A 46 -16.84 7.29 -19.41
N TRP A 47 -17.14 8.53 -19.00
CA TRP A 47 -16.19 9.41 -18.31
C TRP A 47 -15.68 8.86 -16.97
N PHE A 48 -16.41 7.93 -16.35
CA PHE A 48 -16.04 7.33 -15.07
C PHE A 48 -14.67 6.64 -15.12
N TYR A 49 -14.26 6.09 -16.28
CA TYR A 49 -12.97 5.41 -16.44
C TYR A 49 -11.78 6.30 -16.10
N TRP A 50 -11.84 7.60 -16.39
CA TRP A 50 -10.75 8.51 -16.06
C TRP A 50 -10.55 8.64 -14.55
N VAL A 51 -11.65 8.70 -13.80
CA VAL A 51 -11.63 8.73 -12.33
C VAL A 51 -11.13 7.40 -11.78
N THR A 52 -11.64 6.28 -12.31
CA THR A 52 -11.24 4.92 -11.93
C THR A 52 -9.75 4.67 -12.17
N ILE A 53 -9.20 5.08 -13.32
CA ILE A 53 -7.79 4.86 -13.67
C ILE A 53 -6.89 5.67 -12.75
N PHE A 54 -7.17 6.96 -12.56
CA PHE A 54 -6.34 7.82 -11.70
C PHE A 54 -6.32 7.32 -10.25
N TRP A 55 -7.51 6.99 -9.71
CA TRP A 55 -7.61 6.45 -8.35
C TRP A 55 -7.05 5.02 -8.24
N GLY A 56 -7.20 4.21 -9.28
CA GLY A 56 -6.67 2.85 -9.35
C GLY A 56 -5.14 2.84 -9.24
N ILE A 57 -4.46 3.78 -9.89
CA ILE A 57 -3.00 3.94 -9.77
C ILE A 57 -2.61 4.30 -8.32
N ALA A 58 -3.33 5.23 -7.68
CA ALA A 58 -3.05 5.62 -6.30
C ALA A 58 -3.19 4.44 -5.33
N ILE A 59 -4.24 3.62 -5.49
CA ILE A 59 -4.43 2.40 -4.69
C ILE A 59 -3.37 1.35 -4.98
N LEU A 60 -2.99 1.14 -6.25
CA LEU A 60 -1.94 0.19 -6.62
C LEU A 60 -0.59 0.57 -6.02
N LEU A 61 -0.25 1.86 -5.97
CA LEU A 61 0.95 2.34 -5.28
C LEU A 61 0.86 2.09 -3.77
N HIS A 62 -0.29 2.35 -3.16
CA HIS A 62 -0.49 2.11 -1.72
C HIS A 62 -0.42 0.61 -1.38
N ALA A 63 -1.05 -0.23 -2.21
CA ALA A 63 -0.99 -1.69 -2.13
C ALA A 63 0.45 -2.19 -2.27
N SER A 64 1.18 -1.72 -3.28
CA SER A 64 2.60 -2.06 -3.48
C SER A 64 3.44 -1.69 -2.25
N LYS A 65 3.16 -0.55 -1.61
CA LYS A 65 3.87 -0.15 -0.38
C LYS A 65 3.56 -1.04 0.82
N VAL A 66 2.30 -1.41 1.00
CA VAL A 66 1.86 -2.23 2.14
C VAL A 66 2.27 -3.70 1.95
N PHE A 67 2.09 -4.27 0.75
CA PHE A 67 2.33 -5.68 0.48
C PHE A 67 3.76 -5.98 -0.02
N LEU A 68 4.30 -5.22 -0.97
CA LEU A 68 5.62 -5.50 -1.56
C LEU A 68 6.75 -4.90 -0.73
N LEU A 69 6.69 -3.59 -0.45
CA LEU A 69 7.75 -2.90 0.28
C LEU A 69 7.84 -3.38 1.73
N LYS A 70 6.73 -3.42 2.48
CA LYS A 70 6.76 -3.91 3.87
C LYS A 70 6.80 -5.43 4.03
N GLY A 71 6.32 -6.19 3.05
CA GLY A 71 6.15 -7.65 3.16
C GLY A 71 7.33 -8.48 2.67
N LYS A 72 8.06 -8.04 1.63
CA LYS A 72 9.07 -8.86 0.95
C LYS A 72 10.42 -8.17 0.66
N PHE A 73 10.46 -6.84 0.52
CA PHE A 73 11.66 -6.13 0.03
C PHE A 73 12.34 -5.18 1.03
N LEU A 74 11.61 -4.58 1.98
CA LEU A 74 12.15 -3.86 3.15
C LEU A 74 11.83 -4.61 4.46
N GLY A 75 11.58 -5.92 4.37
CA GLY A 75 11.60 -6.77 5.54
C GLY A 75 13.02 -6.86 6.06
N LYS A 76 13.16 -6.88 7.39
CA LYS A 76 14.36 -7.11 8.23
C LYS A 76 15.66 -7.50 7.50
N ASP A 77 15.62 -8.48 6.60
CA ASP A 77 16.74 -8.90 5.76
C ASP A 77 17.39 -7.77 4.96
N TRP A 78 16.63 -6.88 4.31
CA TRP A 78 17.23 -5.76 3.56
C TRP A 78 17.84 -4.70 4.48
N GLU A 79 17.22 -4.47 5.63
CA GLU A 79 17.68 -3.51 6.64
C GLU A 79 18.96 -4.02 7.33
N GLU A 80 18.96 -5.31 7.73
CA GLU A 80 20.13 -6.02 8.25
C GLU A 80 21.26 -6.10 7.21
N GLU A 81 20.96 -6.36 5.93
CA GLU A 81 21.94 -6.35 4.84
C GLU A 81 22.56 -4.96 4.63
N LYS A 82 21.78 -3.89 4.76
CA LYS A 82 22.28 -2.51 4.66
C LYS A 82 23.17 -2.14 5.83
N ILE A 83 22.74 -2.48 7.05
CA ILE A 83 23.51 -2.26 8.27
C ILE A 83 24.83 -3.02 8.20
N ARG A 84 24.82 -4.29 7.78
CA ARG A 84 26.04 -5.09 7.58
C ARG A 84 27.00 -4.44 6.59
N LYS A 85 26.49 -3.93 5.46
CA LYS A 85 27.31 -3.23 4.45
C LYS A 85 27.91 -1.91 4.94
N ILE A 86 27.21 -1.18 5.82
CA ILE A 86 27.74 0.06 6.40
C ILE A 86 28.82 -0.28 7.43
N MET A 87 28.57 -1.26 8.31
CA MET A 87 29.55 -1.75 9.28
C MET A 87 30.81 -2.29 8.60
N GLU A 88 30.70 -3.06 7.50
CA GLU A 88 31.87 -3.52 6.73
C GLU A 88 32.64 -2.39 6.05
N LYS A 89 31.98 -1.28 5.69
CA LYS A 89 32.65 -0.10 5.14
C LYS A 89 33.37 0.71 6.21
N GLU A 90 32.81 0.82 7.41
CA GLU A 90 33.43 1.52 8.54
C GLU A 90 34.54 0.69 9.20
N ASN A 91 34.49 -0.64 9.09
CA ASN A 91 35.47 -1.56 9.67
C ASN A 91 36.57 -1.98 8.67
N LYS A 92 36.63 -1.35 7.49
CA LYS A 92 37.80 -1.43 6.61
C LYS A 92 38.78 -0.32 7.03
N PRO A 93 40.05 -0.65 7.33
CA PRO A 93 41.07 0.30 7.75
C PRO A 93 41.40 1.33 6.66
#